data_AF-A0A834PGX9-F1
#
_entry.id   AF-A0A834PGX9-F1
#
_cell.length_a   1.000
_cell.length_b   1.000
_cell.length_c   1.000
_cell.angle_alpha   90.00
_cell.angle_beta   90.00
_cell.angle_gamma   90.00
#
_symmetry.space_group_name_H-M   'P 1'
#
loop_
_entity.id
_entity.type
_entity.pdbx_description
1 polymer ?
#
loop_
_entity_poly.entity_id
_entity_poly.type
_entity_poly.pdbx_seq_one_letter_code
_entity_poly.pdbx_strand_id
1 'polypeptide(L)'
;MCDDYPNIVGTDTLKRCWLFGYCNVAGTSTTSEDLDNVYRLLDADLRPLTPDHTCERSREIFEEHKQLAQEYLKVQTEIALLGQHKNEMLKNLSIDNLRQQQELRKLEDEKESLVKLYRNLKRQLEIMKNKRTTNNPVNNCIPTISPAVSGNNGWVVVPRQDP
;
A
#
# COMPACT_ATOMS: atom_id res chain seq x y z
N MET A 1 0.40 18.51 17.68
CA MET A 1 -1.04 18.76 17.90
C MET A 1 -1.81 17.64 17.25
N CYS A 2 -1.81 16.46 17.86
CA CYS A 2 -2.59 15.30 17.43
C CYS A 2 -2.95 14.51 18.68
N ASP A 3 -3.72 15.08 19.59
CA ASP A 3 -4.28 14.36 20.73
C ASP A 3 -5.71 14.84 20.94
N ASP A 4 -6.56 13.91 21.37
CA ASP A 4 -7.98 14.06 21.72
C ASP A 4 -9.02 13.91 20.60
N TYR A 5 -9.11 12.69 20.06
CA TYR A 5 -10.42 12.14 19.71
C TYR A 5 -10.98 11.41 20.95
N PRO A 6 -12.18 11.75 21.44
CA PRO A 6 -12.72 11.17 22.65
C PRO A 6 -12.90 9.66 22.47
N ASN A 7 -12.35 8.90 23.42
CA ASN A 7 -12.70 7.51 23.65
C ASN A 7 -14.23 7.42 23.73
N ILE A 8 -14.85 6.79 22.74
CA ILE A 8 -16.23 6.35 22.85
C ILE A 8 -16.20 5.24 23.91
N VAL A 9 -16.48 5.62 25.15
CA VAL A 9 -16.74 4.72 26.27
C VAL A 9 -18.08 4.05 26.00
N GLY A 10 -18.06 3.09 25.09
CA GLY A 10 -19.13 2.13 24.84
C GLY A 10 -18.71 0.79 25.46
N THR A 11 -19.47 0.39 26.47
CA THR A 11 -19.53 -0.91 27.15
C THR A 11 -18.69 -2.05 26.55
N ASP A 12 -17.86 -2.66 27.40
CA ASP A 12 -16.82 -3.65 27.08
C ASP A 12 -17.29 -4.95 26.40
N THR A 13 -18.59 -5.15 26.21
CA THR A 13 -19.15 -6.32 25.50
C THR A 13 -18.97 -6.22 23.98
N LEU A 14 -19.11 -5.04 23.39
CA LEU A 14 -18.95 -4.88 21.94
C LEU A 14 -17.50 -5.08 21.50
N LYS A 15 -16.53 -4.62 22.31
CA LYS A 15 -15.09 -4.77 22.03
C LYS A 15 -14.66 -6.24 21.83
N ARG A 16 -15.33 -7.21 22.46
CA ARG A 16 -15.00 -8.64 22.28
C ARG A 16 -15.47 -9.23 20.97
N CYS A 17 -16.64 -8.82 20.44
CA CYS A 17 -17.08 -9.25 19.10
C CYS A 17 -16.17 -8.70 17.99
N TRP A 18 -15.56 -7.52 18.19
CA TRP A 18 -14.62 -6.93 17.24
C TRP A 18 -13.24 -7.59 17.18
N LEU A 19 -12.83 -8.35 18.21
CA LEU A 19 -11.51 -8.99 18.31
C LEU A 19 -11.49 -10.48 17.90
N PHE A 20 -12.64 -11.16 17.90
CA PHE A 20 -12.78 -12.53 17.39
C PHE A 20 -13.70 -12.51 16.16
N GLY A 21 -13.09 -12.35 14.99
CA GLY A 21 -13.77 -12.15 13.71
C GLY A 21 -14.79 -13.23 13.36
N TYR A 22 -16.07 -12.94 13.62
CA TYR A 22 -17.22 -13.65 13.06
C TYR A 22 -18.42 -12.71 12.93
N CYS A 23 -18.37 -11.80 11.96
CA CYS A 23 -19.59 -11.29 11.31
C CYS A 23 -19.40 -11.37 9.80
N ASN A 24 -19.50 -12.59 9.28
CA ASN A 24 -19.83 -12.78 7.87
C ASN A 24 -21.33 -12.49 7.74
N VAL A 25 -21.68 -11.22 7.56
CA VAL A 25 -23.02 -10.89 7.06
C VAL A 25 -22.97 -11.16 5.57
N ALA A 26 -23.28 -12.41 5.24
CA ALA A 26 -23.56 -12.84 3.89
C ALA A 26 -24.60 -11.88 3.30
N GLY A 27 -24.32 -11.35 2.11
CA GLY A 27 -25.31 -10.70 1.28
C GLY A 27 -26.37 -11.74 0.90
N THR A 28 -27.41 -11.85 1.71
CA THR A 28 -28.60 -12.62 1.37
C THR A 28 -29.74 -11.64 1.19
N SER A 29 -30.44 -11.74 0.06
CA SER A 29 -31.69 -11.04 -0.20
C SER A 29 -32.70 -11.40 0.90
N THR A 30 -32.72 -10.63 1.99
CA THR A 30 -33.63 -10.85 3.12
C THR A 30 -35.02 -10.35 2.74
N THR A 31 -36.01 -11.24 2.82
CA THR A 31 -37.43 -10.87 2.71
C THR A 31 -37.81 -9.91 3.84
N SER A 32 -38.90 -9.15 3.69
CA SER A 32 -39.31 -8.15 4.69
C SER A 32 -39.55 -8.73 6.09
N GLU A 33 -39.92 -10.01 6.18
CA GLU A 33 -40.14 -10.73 7.45
C GLU A 33 -38.83 -11.07 8.19
N ASP A 34 -37.73 -11.28 7.44
CA ASP A 34 -36.40 -11.50 8.05
C ASP A 34 -35.87 -10.22 8.68
N LEU A 35 -36.07 -9.07 8.02
CA LEU A 35 -35.73 -7.74 8.54
C LEU A 35 -36.50 -7.39 9.82
N ASP A 36 -37.74 -7.84 9.89
CA ASP A 36 -38.62 -7.60 11.03
C ASP A 36 -38.07 -8.24 12.31
N ASN A 37 -37.38 -9.38 12.19
CA ASN A 37 -36.82 -10.14 13.31
C ASN A 37 -35.33 -9.85 13.60
N VAL A 38 -34.72 -8.89 12.89
CA VAL A 38 -33.28 -8.55 13.01
C VAL A 38 -32.90 -8.12 14.43
N TYR A 39 -33.81 -7.49 15.18
CA TYR A 39 -33.58 -7.14 16.59
C TYR A 39 -33.28 -8.36 17.47
N ARG A 40 -33.66 -9.58 17.08
CA ARG A 40 -33.35 -10.80 17.84
C ARG A 40 -31.85 -11.14 17.85
N LEU A 41 -31.07 -10.55 16.95
CA LEU A 41 -29.61 -10.68 16.92
C LEU A 41 -28.92 -9.84 18.01
N LEU A 42 -29.64 -8.89 18.63
CA LEU A 42 -29.11 -8.08 19.72
C LEU A 42 -29.00 -8.85 21.03
N ASP A 43 -28.09 -8.37 21.88
CA ASP A 43 -27.98 -8.80 23.27
C ASP A 43 -29.33 -8.69 23.98
N ALA A 44 -29.56 -9.56 24.97
CA ALA A 44 -30.83 -9.62 25.70
C ALA A 44 -31.29 -8.26 26.23
N ASP A 45 -30.34 -7.45 26.70
CA ASP A 45 -30.60 -6.15 27.32
C ASP A 45 -30.93 -5.05 26.30
N LEU A 46 -30.62 -5.27 25.01
CA LEU A 46 -30.85 -4.34 23.91
C LEU A 46 -32.08 -4.70 23.06
N ARG A 47 -32.76 -5.80 23.40
CA ARG A 47 -33.96 -6.25 22.67
C ARG A 47 -35.21 -5.50 23.16
N PRO A 48 -36.17 -5.20 22.26
CA PRO A 48 -37.47 -4.66 22.65
C PRO A 48 -38.17 -5.59 23.65
N LEU A 49 -38.72 -5.00 24.73
CA LEU A 49 -39.49 -5.71 25.74
C LEU A 49 -40.83 -6.18 25.16
N THR A 50 -41.25 -7.40 25.47
CA THR A 50 -42.54 -7.93 25.01
C THR A 50 -43.69 -6.98 25.39
N PRO A 51 -44.54 -6.57 24.43
CA PRO A 51 -45.61 -5.62 24.71
C PRO A 51 -46.72 -6.27 25.55
N ASP A 52 -47.35 -5.47 26.40
CA ASP A 52 -48.64 -5.84 27.01
C ASP A 52 -49.77 -5.64 25.98
N HIS A 53 -50.46 -6.72 25.62
CA HIS A 53 -51.52 -6.71 24.62
C HIS A 53 -52.79 -5.97 25.07
N THR A 54 -52.95 -5.68 26.36
CA THR A 54 -54.09 -4.93 26.90
C THR A 54 -53.87 -3.42 26.87
N CYS A 55 -52.62 -2.98 26.70
CA CYS A 55 -52.21 -1.58 26.74
C CYS A 55 -51.73 -1.12 25.36
N GLU A 56 -52.51 -0.25 24.70
CA GLU A 56 -52.15 0.29 23.39
C GLU A 56 -50.79 0.99 23.40
N ARG A 57 -50.53 1.79 24.44
CA ARG A 57 -49.25 2.50 24.60
C ARG A 57 -48.05 1.56 24.68
N SER A 58 -48.22 0.39 25.31
CA SER A 58 -47.13 -0.60 25.40
C SER A 58 -46.77 -1.15 24.03
N ARG A 59 -47.76 -1.32 23.15
CA ARG A 59 -47.55 -1.83 21.79
C ARG A 59 -46.87 -0.78 20.90
N GLU A 60 -47.22 0.50 21.05
CA GLU A 60 -46.54 1.60 20.35
C GLU A 60 -45.05 1.65 20.70
N ILE A 61 -44.73 1.63 21.99
CA ILE A 61 -43.33 1.68 22.48
C ILE A 61 -42.53 0.49 21.94
N PHE A 62 -43.13 -0.70 21.89
CA PHE A 62 -42.47 -1.89 21.33
C PHE A 62 -42.07 -1.71 19.86
N GLU A 63 -42.97 -1.18 19.03
CA GLU A 63 -42.68 -0.95 17.61
C GLU A 63 -41.63 0.15 17.40
N GLU A 64 -41.65 1.22 18.21
CA GLU A 64 -40.61 2.26 18.19
C GLU A 64 -39.23 1.66 18.55
N HIS A 65 -39.16 0.85 19.60
CA HIS A 65 -37.92 0.19 20.03
C HIS A 65 -37.39 -0.79 18.98
N LYS A 66 -38.29 -1.46 18.26
CA LYS A 66 -37.93 -2.36 17.16
C LYS A 66 -37.26 -1.62 16.01
N GLN A 67 -37.77 -0.46 15.63
CA GLN A 67 -37.15 0.40 14.61
C GLN A 67 -35.78 0.90 15.06
N LEU A 68 -35.66 1.32 16.33
CA LEU A 68 -34.38 1.77 16.88
C LEU A 68 -33.34 0.64 16.91
N ALA A 69 -33.74 -0.57 17.28
CA ALA A 69 -32.90 -1.75 17.26
C ALA A 69 -32.37 -2.08 15.85
N GLN A 70 -33.21 -1.93 14.83
CA GLN A 70 -32.81 -2.10 13.43
C GLN A 70 -31.76 -1.07 13.00
N GLU A 71 -31.99 0.21 13.27
CA GLU A 71 -31.03 1.27 12.94
C GLU A 71 -29.71 1.12 13.72
N TYR A 72 -29.78 0.69 14.99
CA TYR A 72 -28.57 0.38 15.75
C TYR A 72 -27.74 -0.71 15.07
N LEU A 73 -28.34 -1.82 14.64
CA LEU A 73 -27.62 -2.89 13.95
C LEU A 73 -27.02 -2.45 12.62
N LYS A 74 -27.72 -1.59 11.89
CA LYS A 74 -27.21 -0.98 10.66
C LYS A 74 -25.98 -0.12 10.94
N VAL A 75 -26.04 0.75 11.95
CA VAL A 75 -24.90 1.59 12.35
C VAL A 75 -23.73 0.74 12.84
N GLN A 76 -23.98 -0.31 13.64
CA GLN A 76 -22.92 -1.24 14.06
C GLN A 76 -22.26 -1.90 12.85
N THR A 77 -23.05 -2.32 11.86
CA THR A 77 -22.53 -2.91 10.62
C THR A 77 -21.70 -1.90 9.81
N GLU A 78 -22.14 -0.65 9.71
CA GLU A 78 -21.40 0.41 9.03
C GLU A 78 -20.05 0.69 9.71
N ILE A 79 -20.05 0.78 11.05
CA ILE A 79 -18.82 0.92 11.85
C ILE A 79 -17.86 -0.25 11.58
N ALA A 80 -18.39 -1.48 11.48
CA ALA A 80 -17.61 -2.67 11.11
C ALA A 80 -16.87 -2.49 9.79
N LEU A 81 -17.64 -2.19 8.74
CA LEU A 81 -17.17 -2.15 7.37
C LEU A 81 -16.16 -1.02 7.19
N LEU A 82 -16.45 0.16 7.75
CA LEU A 82 -15.53 1.29 7.72
C LEU A 82 -14.23 1.00 8.48
N GLY A 83 -14.33 0.35 9.65
CA GLY A 83 -13.17 -0.07 10.42
C GLY A 83 -12.29 -1.07 9.67
N GLN A 84 -12.89 -2.07 9.02
CA GLN A 84 -12.19 -3.04 8.20
C GLN A 84 -11.48 -2.36 7.02
N HIS A 85 -12.19 -1.53 6.26
CA HIS A 85 -11.63 -0.85 5.08
C HIS A 85 -10.47 0.08 5.48
N LYS A 86 -10.60 0.81 6.59
CA LYS A 86 -9.51 1.62 7.15
C LYS A 86 -8.26 0.77 7.46
N ASN A 87 -8.44 -0.36 8.12
CA ASN A 87 -7.31 -1.24 8.48
C ASN A 87 -6.64 -1.85 7.24
N GLU A 88 -7.41 -2.19 6.22
CA GLU A 88 -6.89 -2.67 4.94
C GLU A 88 -6.04 -1.60 4.25
N MET A 89 -6.53 -0.35 4.18
CA MET A 89 -5.76 0.76 3.63
C MET A 89 -4.44 0.98 4.37
N LEU A 90 -4.44 0.95 5.71
CA LEU A 90 -3.23 1.09 6.51
C LEU A 90 -2.22 -0.03 6.24
N LYS A 91 -2.70 -1.26 6.07
CA LYS A 91 -1.86 -2.41 5.72
C LYS A 91 -1.22 -2.23 4.34
N ASN A 92 -1.99 -1.79 3.35
CA ASN A 92 -1.50 -1.55 1.99
C ASN A 92 -0.42 -0.45 1.97
N LEU A 93 -0.66 0.67 2.66
CA LEU A 93 0.33 1.73 2.81
C LEU A 93 1.63 1.24 3.48
N SER A 94 1.53 0.37 4.50
CA SER A 94 2.71 -0.22 5.15
C SER A 94 3.52 -1.10 4.19
N ILE A 95 2.84 -1.91 3.38
CA ILE A 95 3.48 -2.75 2.36
C ILE A 95 4.16 -1.89 1.29
N ASP A 96 3.48 -0.85 0.80
CA ASP A 96 4.03 0.04 -0.23
C ASP A 96 5.27 0.79 0.26
N ASN A 97 5.25 1.29 1.50
CA ASN A 97 6.43 1.91 2.13
C ASN A 97 7.62 0.94 2.19
N LEU A 98 7.38 -0.31 2.56
CA LEU A 98 8.43 -1.33 2.62
C LEU A 98 9.01 -1.62 1.22
N ARG A 99 8.16 -1.71 0.19
CA ARG A 99 8.59 -1.91 -1.20
C ARG A 99 9.43 -0.74 -1.71
N GLN A 100 8.98 0.48 -1.46
CA GLN A 100 9.71 1.70 -1.81
C GLN A 100 11.08 1.75 -1.12
N GLN A 101 11.13 1.41 0.17
CA GLN A 101 12.40 1.37 0.92
C GLN A 101 13.37 0.32 0.37
N GLN A 102 12.86 -0.84 -0.06
CA GLN A 102 13.68 -1.88 -0.70
C GLN A 102 14.20 -1.45 -2.07
N GLU A 103 13.37 -0.77 -2.87
CA GLU A 103 13.74 -0.23 -4.17
C GLU A 103 14.82 0.86 -4.04
N LEU A 104 14.66 1.78 -3.09
CA LEU A 104 15.67 2.80 -2.79
C LEU A 104 17.02 2.17 -2.44
N ARG A 105 17.03 1.17 -1.56
CA ARG A 105 18.27 0.44 -1.21
C ARG A 105 18.94 -0.17 -2.44
N LYS A 106 18.16 -0.81 -3.32
CA LYS A 106 18.68 -1.42 -4.54
C LYS A 106 19.30 -0.37 -5.47
N LEU A 107 18.64 0.77 -5.65
CA LEU A 107 19.16 1.86 -6.47
C LEU A 107 20.43 2.48 -5.88
N GLU A 108 20.53 2.59 -4.55
CA GLU A 108 21.75 3.04 -3.87
C GLU A 108 22.93 2.08 -4.11
N ASP A 109 22.68 0.77 -4.04
CA ASP A 109 23.69 -0.25 -4.30
C ASP A 109 24.17 -0.20 -5.77
N GLU A 110 23.24 -0.09 -6.73
CA GLU A 110 23.54 0.07 -8.15
C GLU A 110 24.34 1.34 -8.43
N LYS A 111 23.95 2.46 -7.82
CA LYS A 111 24.68 3.73 -7.91
C LYS A 111 26.10 3.58 -7.40
N GLU A 112 26.31 2.97 -6.23
CA GLU A 112 27.65 2.81 -5.66
C GLU A 112 28.51 1.88 -6.52
N SER A 113 27.92 0.80 -7.06
CA SER A 113 28.58 -0.08 -8.03
C SER A 113 29.03 0.67 -9.28
N LEU A 114 28.15 1.50 -9.85
CA LEU A 114 28.45 2.28 -11.04
C LEU A 114 29.52 3.35 -10.78
N VAL A 115 29.49 3.99 -9.62
CA VAL A 115 30.52 4.95 -9.18
C VAL A 115 31.87 4.25 -9.04
N LYS A 116 31.92 3.05 -8.44
CA LYS A 116 33.14 2.25 -8.35
C LYS A 116 33.69 1.88 -9.72
N LEU A 117 32.83 1.44 -10.64
CA LEU A 117 33.20 1.10 -12.01
C LEU A 117 33.78 2.32 -12.75
N TYR A 118 33.10 3.46 -12.67
CA TYR A 118 33.57 4.71 -13.27
C TYR A 118 34.96 5.11 -12.74
N ARG A 119 35.16 5.08 -11.42
CA ARG A 119 36.46 5.38 -10.80
C ARG A 119 37.54 4.41 -11.27
N ASN A 120 37.21 3.13 -11.40
CA ASN A 120 38.14 2.11 -11.89
C ASN A 120 38.55 2.38 -13.34
N LEU A 121 37.60 2.60 -14.24
CA LEU A 121 37.85 2.88 -15.65
C LEU A 121 38.65 4.18 -15.83
N LYS A 122 38.30 5.24 -15.08
CA LYS A 122 39.05 6.49 -15.10
C LYS A 122 40.51 6.29 -14.71
N ARG A 123 40.77 5.48 -13.67
CA ARG A 123 42.14 5.13 -13.25
C ARG A 123 42.88 4.37 -14.35
N GLN A 124 42.23 3.41 -15.02
CA GLN A 124 42.86 2.66 -16.11
C GLN A 124 43.26 3.59 -17.27
N LEU A 125 42.40 4.54 -17.64
CA LEU A 125 42.69 5.52 -18.68
C LEU A 125 43.89 6.40 -18.34
N GLU A 126 44.01 6.89 -17.10
CA GLU A 126 45.16 7.70 -16.69
C GLU A 126 46.47 6.89 -16.71
N ILE A 127 46.44 5.61 -16.30
CA ILE A 127 47.61 4.73 -16.39
C ILE A 127 48.05 4.56 -17.86
N MET A 128 47.11 4.33 -18.77
CA MET A 128 47.41 4.18 -20.20
C MET A 128 47.97 5.48 -20.81
N LYS A 129 47.40 6.64 -20.44
CA LYS A 129 47.87 7.95 -20.88
C LYS A 129 49.32 8.19 -20.41
N ASN A 130 49.59 7.95 -19.13
CA ASN A 130 50.90 8.14 -18.53
C ASN A 130 51.97 7.24 -19.18
N LYS A 131 51.63 5.97 -19.47
CA LYS A 131 52.52 5.03 -20.19
C LYS A 131 52.85 5.50 -21.61
N ARG A 132 51.91 6.11 -22.33
CA ARG A 132 52.16 6.66 -23.68
C ARG A 132 53.06 7.89 -23.63
N THR A 133 52.92 8.74 -22.60
CA THR A 133 53.80 9.90 -22.42
C THR A 133 55.22 9.54 -21.96
N THR A 134 55.40 8.47 -21.17
CA THR A 134 56.75 8.04 -20.73
C THR A 134 57.51 7.21 -21.76
N ASN A 135 56.84 6.50 -22.67
CA ASN A 135 57.49 5.68 -23.70
C ASN A 135 57.77 6.42 -25.02
N ASN A 136 57.84 7.76 -25.01
CA ASN A 136 58.17 8.55 -26.20
C ASN A 136 59.66 8.94 -26.16
N PRO A 137 60.59 8.17 -26.75
CA PRO A 137 61.93 8.68 -26.99
C PRO A 137 61.79 9.77 -28.05
N VAL A 138 62.31 10.96 -27.73
CA VAL A 138 62.64 11.98 -28.73
C VAL A 138 63.47 11.30 -29.82
N ASN A 139 62.89 11.08 -31.00
CA ASN A 139 63.64 10.99 -32.23
C ASN A 139 62.74 11.36 -33.41
N ASN A 140 63.09 12.48 -34.02
CA ASN A 140 62.55 13.01 -35.26
C ASN A 140 62.63 11.98 -36.39
N CYS A 141 61.51 11.71 -37.06
CA CYS A 141 61.47 11.53 -38.51
C CYS A 141 60.05 11.68 -39.06
N ILE A 142 59.91 12.63 -39.98
CA ILE A 142 58.74 12.95 -40.81
C ILE A 142 58.48 11.76 -41.77
N PRO A 143 57.21 11.36 -42.01
CA PRO A 143 56.60 11.70 -43.30
C PRO A 143 55.12 12.14 -43.21
N THR A 144 54.87 13.27 -43.88
CA THR A 144 53.73 13.61 -44.73
C THR A 144 52.56 12.61 -44.80
N ILE A 145 51.34 13.07 -44.47
CA ILE A 145 50.16 13.21 -45.35
C ILE A 145 48.92 13.40 -44.45
N SER A 146 48.30 14.58 -44.52
CA SER A 146 46.93 14.85 -44.09
C SER A 146 45.96 14.44 -45.23
N PRO A 147 44.67 14.11 -44.98
CA PRO A 147 43.72 15.12 -44.52
C PRO A 147 42.75 14.66 -43.42
N ALA A 148 42.22 15.66 -42.73
CA ALA A 148 41.29 15.54 -41.63
C ALA A 148 39.98 14.82 -42.02
N VAL A 149 39.52 13.91 -41.14
CA VAL A 149 38.09 13.74 -40.86
C VAL A 149 37.92 13.82 -39.35
N SER A 150 37.42 14.98 -38.93
CA SER A 150 36.85 15.20 -37.61
C SER A 150 35.48 14.53 -37.58
N GLY A 151 35.35 13.44 -36.82
CA GLY A 151 34.09 12.71 -36.68
C GLY A 151 34.28 11.42 -35.91
N ASN A 152 34.57 11.53 -34.61
CA ASN A 152 34.57 10.38 -33.71
C ASN A 152 33.14 10.02 -33.31
N ASN A 153 32.44 9.28 -34.16
CA ASN A 153 31.28 8.50 -33.79
C ASN A 153 31.70 7.03 -33.76
N GLY A 154 32.22 6.61 -32.61
CA GLY A 154 32.68 5.26 -32.28
C GLY A 154 31.59 4.19 -32.27
N TRP A 155 30.85 4.08 -33.36
CA TRP A 155 29.95 2.97 -33.65
C TRP A 155 30.61 2.06 -34.67
N VAL A 156 30.96 0.84 -34.24
CA VAL A 156 31.39 -0.23 -35.13
C VAL A 156 30.14 -1.00 -35.55
N VAL A 157 29.83 -0.98 -36.84
CA VAL A 157 28.75 -1.79 -37.42
C VAL A 157 29.25 -3.22 -37.59
N VAL A 158 28.57 -4.17 -36.93
CA VAL A 158 28.81 -5.61 -37.11
C VAL A 158 27.80 -6.14 -38.13
N PRO A 159 28.24 -6.68 -39.29
CA PRO A 159 27.33 -7.31 -40.24
C PRO A 159 26.64 -8.51 -39.60
N ARG A 160 25.30 -8.58 -39.71
CA ARG A 160 24.57 -9.80 -39.36
C ARG A 160 24.84 -10.84 -40.44
N GLN A 161 25.33 -12.01 -40.04
CA GLN A 161 25.20 -13.21 -40.84
C GLN A 161 23.77 -13.71 -40.67
N ASP A 162 22.97 -13.49 -41.71
CA ASP A 162 21.69 -14.16 -41.94
C ASP A 162 21.95 -15.63 -42.37
N PRO A 163 20.97 -16.53 -42.20
CA PRO A 163 21.12 -17.87 -41.63
C PRO A 163 21.78 -18.93 -42.52
#